data_AF-A0AAU2LT37-F1
#
_entry.id   AF-A0AAU2LT37-F1
#
_cell.length_a   1.000
_cell.length_b   1.000
_cell.length_c   1.000
_cell.angle_alpha   90.00
_cell.angle_beta   90.00
_cell.angle_gamma   90.00
#
_symmetry.space_group_name_H-M   'P 1'
#
loop_
_entity.id
_entity.type
_entity.pdbx_description
1 polymer ?
#
loop_
_entity_poly.entity_id
_entity_poly.type
_entity_poly.pdbx_seq_one_letter_code
_entity_poly.pdbx_strand_id
1 'polypeptide(L)'
;MPYRARPLVITFAAVSAALLLPGYLYMAREEPSSVKWDLSHSHTESDVNWSGRSRSTWEISSAEYDITFSGGIHLTGKRMLRLDADPDTGTVESVHIIYPKMSTDDAYRAAKELAKELSMDTVNVDRWYKQRTGGREAGHEEVVSTSGMSPAKHTPGTPYIDASLLYSFDEEKPTFIDLSFYWPKTEK
;
A
#
# COMPACT_ATOMS: atom_id res chain seq x y z
N MET A 1 46.24 62.79 47.32
CA MET A 1 45.99 62.03 46.07
C MET A 1 45.81 60.56 46.45
N PRO A 2 44.88 59.76 45.90
CA PRO A 2 44.05 59.96 44.71
C PRO A 2 42.52 59.72 44.91
N TYR A 3 41.81 60.11 43.86
CA TYR A 3 40.44 59.81 43.39
C TYR A 3 39.67 58.62 43.99
N ARG A 4 38.40 58.85 44.37
CA ARG A 4 37.34 57.83 44.35
C ARG A 4 36.22 58.27 43.40
N ALA A 5 36.07 57.50 42.32
CA ALA A 5 35.09 57.67 41.26
C ALA A 5 33.67 57.28 41.72
N ARG A 6 32.69 57.97 41.15
CA ARG A 6 31.25 57.70 41.32
C ARG A 6 30.83 56.46 40.50
N PRO A 7 29.87 55.66 40.96
CA PRO A 7 29.34 54.55 40.17
C PRO A 7 28.42 55.05 39.05
N LEU A 8 28.68 54.54 37.85
CA LEU A 8 27.87 54.69 36.64
C LEU A 8 26.67 53.74 36.74
N VAL A 9 25.45 54.28 36.68
CA VAL A 9 24.21 53.49 36.55
C VAL A 9 24.04 53.14 35.08
N ILE A 10 24.13 51.85 34.74
CA ILE A 10 23.84 51.34 33.40
C ILE A 10 22.47 50.67 33.45
N THR A 11 21.49 51.32 32.83
CA THR A 11 20.14 50.79 32.61
C THR A 11 20.16 49.81 31.45
N PHE A 12 19.91 48.52 31.71
CA PHE A 12 19.71 47.52 30.66
C PHE A 12 18.28 47.63 30.12
N ALA A 13 18.13 48.09 28.88
CA ALA A 13 16.90 47.94 28.11
C ALA A 13 16.85 46.51 27.53
N ALA A 14 15.89 45.70 27.96
CA ALA A 14 15.62 44.40 27.38
C ALA A 14 14.86 44.59 26.05
N VAL A 15 15.52 44.29 24.94
CA VAL A 15 14.87 44.15 23.63
C VAL A 15 14.39 42.70 23.52
N SER A 16 13.09 42.49 23.70
CA SER A 16 12.45 41.21 23.36
C SER A 16 12.33 41.11 21.84
N ALA A 17 13.27 40.41 21.21
CA ALA A 17 13.12 39.94 19.84
C ALA A 17 12.13 38.77 19.84
N ALA A 18 10.91 39.01 19.39
CA ALA A 18 9.95 37.96 19.07
C ALA A 18 10.46 37.20 17.83
N LEU A 19 11.03 36.03 18.05
CA LEU A 19 11.33 35.07 16.99
C LEU A 19 9.99 34.50 16.47
N LEU A 20 9.50 35.07 15.38
CA LEU A 20 8.55 34.40 14.49
C LEU A 20 9.27 33.22 13.86
N LEU A 21 9.21 32.06 14.52
CA LEU A 21 9.58 30.80 13.88
C LEU A 21 8.59 30.58 12.72
N PRO A 22 9.04 30.42 11.46
CA PRO A 22 8.19 29.88 10.42
C PRO A 22 7.89 28.44 10.83
N GLY A 23 6.76 28.26 11.50
CA GLY A 23 6.18 26.96 11.74
C GLY A 23 5.90 26.33 10.39
N TYR A 24 6.79 25.43 9.98
CA TYR A 24 6.44 24.35 9.07
C TYR A 24 5.31 23.57 9.75
N LEU A 25 4.07 24.04 9.57
CA LEU A 25 2.89 23.21 9.72
C LEU A 25 3.06 22.11 8.69
N TYR A 26 3.62 20.98 9.13
CA TYR A 26 3.32 19.68 8.55
C TYR A 26 1.81 19.52 8.68
N MET A 27 1.07 20.05 7.72
CA MET A 27 -0.32 19.70 7.49
C MET A 27 -0.26 18.21 7.15
N ALA A 28 -0.47 17.36 8.16
CA ALA A 28 -0.69 15.94 7.98
C ALA A 28 -1.86 15.84 6.99
N ARG A 29 -1.54 15.49 5.75
CA ARG A 29 -2.55 15.33 4.71
C ARG A 29 -3.42 14.17 5.16
N GLU A 30 -4.70 14.47 5.38
CA GLU A 30 -5.69 13.45 5.72
C GLU A 30 -5.73 12.42 4.59
N GLU A 31 -5.54 11.13 4.94
CA GLU A 31 -5.67 10.05 3.98
C GLU A 31 -7.12 10.01 3.46
N PRO A 32 -7.34 9.83 2.15
CA PRO A 32 -8.70 9.76 1.62
C PRO A 32 -9.42 8.54 2.19
N SER A 33 -10.64 8.73 2.69
CA SER A 33 -11.49 7.63 3.17
C SER A 33 -12.11 6.81 2.04
N SER A 34 -12.14 7.37 0.82
CA SER A 34 -12.66 6.73 -0.38
C SER A 34 -11.89 7.14 -1.63
N VAL A 35 -11.71 6.22 -2.57
CA VAL A 35 -11.12 6.47 -3.89
C VAL A 35 -11.99 5.93 -5.00
N LYS A 36 -11.94 6.60 -6.15
CA LYS A 36 -12.52 6.13 -7.39
C LYS A 36 -11.50 6.31 -8.51
N TRP A 37 -11.03 5.20 -9.07
CA TRP A 37 -9.96 5.19 -10.07
C TRP A 37 -10.43 4.50 -11.34
N ASP A 38 -10.19 5.14 -12.47
CA ASP A 38 -10.45 4.57 -13.78
C ASP A 38 -9.13 4.38 -14.52
N LEU A 39 -8.63 3.14 -14.44
CA LEU A 39 -7.40 2.68 -15.07
C LEU A 39 -7.68 1.86 -16.34
N SER A 40 -8.88 2.01 -16.92
CA SER A 40 -9.31 1.23 -18.08
C SER A 40 -8.70 1.69 -19.40
N HIS A 41 -8.26 2.94 -19.47
CA HIS A 41 -7.73 3.58 -20.68
C HIS A 41 -6.30 4.10 -20.51
N SER A 42 -5.94 4.57 -19.32
CA SER A 42 -4.62 5.09 -18.95
C SER A 42 -4.28 4.66 -17.52
N HIS A 43 -2.99 4.73 -17.17
CA HIS A 43 -2.48 4.38 -15.83
C HIS A 43 -1.46 5.42 -15.40
N THR A 44 -1.92 6.66 -15.25
CA THR A 44 -1.12 7.83 -14.87
C THR A 44 -1.51 8.35 -13.50
N GLU A 45 -0.66 9.18 -12.89
CA GLU A 45 -0.97 9.88 -11.62
C GLU A 45 -2.31 10.63 -11.67
N SER A 46 -2.68 11.15 -12.85
CA SER A 46 -3.94 11.88 -13.04
C SER A 46 -5.18 11.00 -12.92
N ASP A 47 -5.06 9.71 -13.28
CA ASP A 47 -6.16 8.74 -13.22
C ASP A 47 -6.48 8.30 -11.79
N VAL A 48 -5.52 8.47 -10.87
CA VAL A 48 -5.66 8.10 -9.45
C VAL A 48 -5.81 9.30 -8.52
N ASN A 49 -5.98 10.51 -9.08
CA ASN A 49 -6.08 11.79 -8.36
C ASN A 49 -4.95 11.98 -7.33
N TRP A 50 -3.74 11.58 -7.72
CA TRP A 50 -2.56 11.63 -6.86
C TRP A 50 -2.14 13.08 -6.66
N SER A 51 -2.51 13.63 -5.52
CA SER A 51 -2.38 15.06 -5.26
C SER A 51 -1.08 15.40 -4.51
N GLY A 52 -0.11 14.47 -4.44
CA GLY A 52 1.13 14.56 -3.68
C GLY A 52 2.35 14.34 -4.59
N ARG A 53 2.81 15.42 -5.21
CA ARG A 53 3.99 15.40 -6.08
C ARG A 53 5.22 14.88 -5.30
N SER A 54 5.98 13.96 -5.90
CA SER A 54 7.29 13.42 -5.49
C SER A 54 7.38 12.11 -4.70
N ARG A 55 6.36 11.24 -4.69
CA ARG A 55 6.53 9.88 -4.14
C ARG A 55 6.41 8.84 -5.24
N SER A 56 7.33 7.87 -5.26
CA SER A 56 7.22 6.67 -6.11
C SER A 56 6.22 5.66 -5.56
N THR A 57 5.82 5.80 -4.30
CA THR A 57 4.92 4.88 -3.60
C THR A 57 3.92 5.65 -2.75
N TRP A 58 2.66 5.25 -2.81
CA TRP A 58 1.60 5.76 -1.97
C TRP A 58 0.84 4.61 -1.32
N GLU A 59 0.57 4.73 -0.02
CA GLU A 59 -0.21 3.78 0.75
C GLU A 59 -1.39 4.50 1.39
N ILE A 60 -2.56 3.85 1.37
CA ILE A 60 -3.78 4.30 2.03
C ILE A 60 -4.18 3.19 2.97
N SER A 61 -4.12 3.45 4.28
CA SER A 61 -4.23 2.41 5.31
C SER A 61 -5.60 1.71 5.28
N SER A 62 -6.64 2.44 4.92
CA SER A 62 -7.98 1.90 4.68
C SER A 62 -8.83 2.90 3.89
N ALA A 63 -9.23 2.53 2.67
CA ALA A 63 -10.15 3.31 1.86
C ALA A 63 -11.24 2.42 1.27
N GLU A 64 -12.44 2.99 1.17
CA GLU A 64 -13.45 2.48 0.24
C GLU A 64 -12.96 2.70 -1.19
N TYR A 65 -13.04 1.70 -2.05
CA TYR A 65 -12.52 1.78 -3.39
C TYR A 65 -13.54 1.32 -4.42
N ASP A 66 -13.50 1.99 -5.57
CA ASP A 66 -14.17 1.68 -6.82
C ASP A 66 -13.10 1.84 -7.90
N ILE A 67 -12.55 0.72 -8.38
CA ILE A 67 -11.42 0.71 -9.32
C ILE A 67 -11.81 -0.07 -10.56
N THR A 68 -11.69 0.57 -11.71
CA THR A 68 -11.88 -0.07 -13.02
C THR A 68 -10.53 -0.22 -13.70
N PHE A 69 -10.21 -1.42 -14.15
CA PHE A 69 -9.00 -1.73 -14.91
C PHE A 69 -9.34 -2.05 -16.37
N SER A 70 -8.33 -2.01 -17.23
CA SER A 70 -8.49 -2.48 -18.60
C SER A 70 -8.80 -3.98 -18.62
N GLY A 71 -9.49 -4.43 -19.68
CA GLY A 71 -10.02 -5.80 -19.75
C GLY A 71 -11.38 -5.99 -19.07
N GLY A 72 -12.02 -4.90 -18.61
CA GLY A 72 -13.37 -4.93 -18.05
C GLY A 72 -13.43 -5.39 -16.59
N ILE A 73 -12.29 -5.43 -15.91
CA ILE A 73 -12.20 -5.78 -14.49
C ILE A 73 -12.62 -4.57 -13.68
N HIS A 74 -13.56 -4.79 -12.77
CA HIS A 74 -14.08 -3.75 -11.90
C HIS A 74 -14.16 -4.29 -10.48
N LEU A 75 -13.48 -3.62 -9.55
CA LEU A 75 -13.38 -4.03 -8.16
C LEU A 75 -13.92 -2.95 -7.25
N THR A 76 -14.74 -3.36 -6.30
CA THR A 76 -15.21 -2.48 -5.22
C THR A 76 -14.94 -3.11 -3.86
N GLY A 77 -14.75 -2.29 -2.84
CA GLY A 77 -14.53 -2.80 -1.49
C GLY A 77 -13.99 -1.76 -0.53
N LYS A 78 -13.41 -2.23 0.58
CA LYS A 78 -12.77 -1.38 1.59
C LYS A 78 -11.55 -2.07 2.16
N ARG A 79 -10.35 -1.65 1.75
CA ARG A 79 -9.08 -2.31 2.10
C ARG A 79 -7.96 -1.29 2.16
N MET A 80 -6.78 -1.76 2.58
CA MET A 80 -5.55 -1.02 2.37
C MET A 80 -5.21 -1.05 0.88
N LEU A 81 -4.80 0.09 0.35
CA LEU A 81 -4.34 0.22 -1.02
C LEU A 81 -2.88 0.66 -1.01
N ARG A 82 -2.07 0.05 -1.88
CA ARG A 82 -0.74 0.57 -2.21
C ARG A 82 -0.65 0.78 -3.71
N LEU A 83 0.03 1.84 -4.09
CA LEU A 83 0.21 2.24 -5.47
C LEU A 83 1.68 2.59 -5.67
N ASP A 84 2.31 1.99 -6.67
CA ASP A 84 3.67 2.35 -7.08
C ASP A 84 3.63 3.02 -8.46
N ALA A 85 4.42 4.08 -8.64
CA ALA A 85 4.58 4.78 -9.90
C ALA A 85 6.02 5.21 -10.15
N ASP A 86 6.31 5.35 -11.43
CA ASP A 86 7.55 5.93 -11.92
C ASP A 86 7.54 7.44 -11.67
N PRO A 87 8.46 7.98 -10.84
CA PRO A 87 8.45 9.38 -10.44
C PRO A 87 8.85 10.35 -11.56
N ASP A 88 9.49 9.86 -12.63
CA ASP A 88 9.94 10.69 -13.75
C ASP A 88 8.83 10.86 -14.79
N THR A 89 8.00 9.83 -14.96
CA THR A 89 6.93 9.81 -15.96
C THR A 89 5.53 10.02 -15.37
N GLY A 90 5.35 9.79 -14.07
CA GLY A 90 4.04 9.77 -13.42
C GLY A 90 3.17 8.59 -13.88
N THR A 91 3.77 7.51 -14.39
CA THR A 91 3.07 6.30 -14.81
C THR A 91 2.91 5.35 -13.63
N VAL A 92 1.68 4.91 -13.36
CA VAL A 92 1.35 3.89 -12.35
C VAL A 92 1.90 2.55 -12.81
N GLU A 93 2.85 2.00 -12.06
CA GLU A 93 3.47 0.71 -12.35
C GLU A 93 2.70 -0.44 -11.73
N SER A 94 2.17 -0.25 -10.52
CA SER A 94 1.35 -1.25 -9.86
C SER A 94 0.28 -0.67 -8.93
N VAL A 95 -0.78 -1.46 -8.75
CA VAL A 95 -1.83 -1.26 -7.75
C VAL A 95 -1.96 -2.53 -6.93
N HIS A 96 -1.87 -2.40 -5.61
CA HIS A 96 -1.98 -3.47 -4.64
C HIS A 96 -3.23 -3.25 -3.78
N ILE A 97 -4.09 -4.26 -3.69
CA ILE A 97 -5.25 -4.31 -2.81
C ILE A 97 -4.92 -5.34 -1.72
N ILE A 98 -4.64 -4.85 -0.52
CA ILE A 98 -4.11 -5.68 0.56
C ILE A 98 -5.24 -6.07 1.51
N TYR A 99 -5.51 -7.37 1.58
CA TYR A 99 -6.54 -7.95 2.43
C TYR A 99 -6.11 -7.92 3.91
N PRO A 100 -7.06 -7.86 4.85
CA PRO A 100 -6.73 -7.96 6.26
C PRO A 100 -6.05 -9.30 6.56
N LYS A 101 -5.22 -9.31 7.61
CA LYS A 101 -4.67 -10.55 8.17
C LYS A 101 -5.81 -11.48 8.59
N MET A 102 -5.65 -12.77 8.35
CA MET A 102 -6.65 -13.79 8.62
C MET A 102 -6.01 -15.14 8.93
N SER A 103 -6.82 -16.08 9.42
CA SER A 103 -6.40 -17.46 9.63
C SER A 103 -6.02 -18.14 8.30
N THR A 104 -5.23 -19.21 8.33
CA THR A 104 -4.89 -19.99 7.11
C THR A 104 -6.14 -20.45 6.36
N ASP A 105 -7.18 -20.88 7.09
CA ASP A 105 -8.41 -21.42 6.51
C ASP A 105 -9.26 -20.30 5.88
N ASP A 106 -9.32 -19.13 6.52
CA ASP A 106 -9.97 -17.94 5.96
C ASP A 106 -9.25 -17.42 4.71
N ALA A 107 -7.91 -17.39 4.74
CA ALA A 107 -7.09 -16.99 3.60
C ALA A 107 -7.30 -17.91 2.41
N TYR A 108 -7.36 -19.22 2.65
CA TYR A 108 -7.67 -20.18 1.61
C TYR A 108 -9.04 -19.91 0.99
N ARG A 109 -10.10 -19.75 1.81
CA ARG A 109 -11.46 -19.47 1.30
C ARG A 109 -11.51 -18.16 0.50
N ALA A 110 -10.96 -17.09 1.05
CA ALA A 110 -10.90 -15.79 0.37
C ALA A 110 -10.12 -15.87 -0.95
N ALA A 111 -9.02 -16.63 -1.00
CA ALA A 111 -8.27 -16.84 -2.22
C ALA A 111 -9.07 -17.63 -3.27
N LYS A 112 -9.84 -18.64 -2.87
CA LYS A 112 -10.72 -19.39 -3.81
C LYS A 112 -11.84 -18.52 -4.36
N GLU A 113 -12.43 -17.64 -3.54
CA GLU A 113 -13.44 -16.68 -3.98
C GLU A 113 -12.85 -15.67 -4.99
N LEU A 114 -11.71 -15.08 -4.65
CA LEU A 114 -10.99 -14.15 -5.53
C LEU A 114 -10.59 -14.81 -6.85
N ALA A 115 -10.08 -16.04 -6.80
CA ALA A 115 -9.73 -16.80 -7.99
C ALA A 115 -10.93 -17.07 -8.90
N LYS A 116 -12.12 -17.30 -8.32
CA LYS A 116 -13.35 -17.46 -9.11
C LYS A 116 -13.75 -16.14 -9.78
N GLU A 117 -13.68 -15.03 -9.05
CA GLU A 117 -14.02 -13.70 -9.55
C GLU A 117 -13.11 -13.27 -10.71
N LEU A 118 -11.81 -13.51 -10.57
CA LEU A 118 -10.78 -13.09 -11.53
C LEU A 118 -10.28 -14.21 -12.46
N SER A 119 -10.94 -15.37 -12.45
CA SER A 119 -10.58 -16.55 -13.25
C SER A 119 -9.09 -16.97 -13.11
N MET A 120 -8.59 -17.00 -11.88
CA MET A 120 -7.20 -17.34 -11.54
C MET A 120 -7.02 -18.84 -11.28
N ASP A 121 -5.83 -19.38 -11.58
CA ASP A 121 -5.50 -20.77 -11.26
C ASP A 121 -5.17 -20.92 -9.77
N THR A 122 -5.75 -21.92 -9.12
CA THR A 122 -5.62 -22.17 -7.68
C THR A 122 -4.78 -23.38 -7.34
N VAL A 123 -4.16 -24.07 -8.32
CA VAL A 123 -3.38 -25.30 -8.08
C VAL A 123 -2.30 -25.10 -7.01
N ASN A 124 -1.59 -23.97 -7.02
CA ASN A 124 -0.56 -23.67 -6.03
C ASN A 124 -1.15 -23.32 -4.65
N VAL A 125 -2.30 -22.65 -4.63
CA VAL A 125 -3.03 -22.31 -3.39
C VAL A 125 -3.58 -23.58 -2.72
N ASP A 126 -4.14 -24.50 -3.50
CA ASP A 126 -4.64 -25.80 -3.03
C ASP A 126 -3.52 -26.66 -2.45
N ARG A 127 -2.36 -26.70 -3.14
CA ARG A 127 -1.16 -27.40 -2.66
C ARG A 127 -0.65 -26.79 -1.35
N TRP A 128 -0.54 -25.47 -1.29
CA TRP A 128 -0.09 -24.73 -0.11
C TRP A 128 -1.00 -25.00 1.09
N TYR A 129 -2.32 -24.94 0.90
CA TYR A 129 -3.28 -25.18 1.97
C TYR A 129 -3.15 -26.60 2.52
N LYS A 130 -3.05 -27.60 1.64
CA LYS A 130 -2.84 -29.01 2.03
C LYS A 130 -1.52 -29.21 2.79
N GLN A 131 -0.44 -28.54 2.38
CA GLN A 131 0.84 -28.61 3.10
C GLN A 131 0.73 -28.02 4.50
N ARG A 132 0.09 -26.84 4.63
CA ARG A 132 -0.09 -26.20 5.95
C ARG A 132 -0.98 -27.01 6.88
N THR A 133 -2.14 -27.47 6.42
CA THR A 133 -3.05 -28.25 7.27
C THR A 133 -2.45 -29.60 7.66
N GLY A 134 -1.79 -30.30 6.72
CA GLY A 134 -1.05 -31.52 7.05
C GLY A 134 0.10 -31.27 8.03
N GLY A 135 0.81 -30.14 7.90
CA GLY A 135 1.84 -29.73 8.83
C GLY A 135 1.30 -29.43 10.24
N ARG A 136 0.15 -28.76 10.32
CA ARG A 136 -0.57 -28.49 11.58
C ARG A 136 -0.98 -29.78 12.29
N GLU A 137 -1.58 -30.72 11.56
CA GLU A 137 -1.99 -32.03 12.09
C GLU A 137 -0.80 -32.83 12.63
N ALA A 138 0.38 -32.69 12.04
CA ALA A 138 1.62 -33.32 12.48
C ALA A 138 2.39 -32.52 13.56
N GLY A 139 1.87 -31.37 14.01
CA GLY A 139 2.49 -30.54 15.04
C GLY A 139 3.70 -29.70 14.58
N HIS A 140 3.85 -29.49 13.26
CA HIS A 140 4.96 -28.75 12.66
C HIS A 140 4.47 -27.85 11.49
N GLU A 141 3.44 -27.04 11.70
CA GLU A 141 2.93 -26.14 10.65
C GLU A 141 4.00 -25.17 10.16
N GLU A 142 4.24 -25.12 8.84
CA GLU A 142 5.14 -24.16 8.21
C GLU A 142 4.42 -22.82 7.99
N VAL A 143 4.36 -22.02 9.05
CA VAL A 143 3.60 -20.76 9.07
C VAL A 143 4.16 -19.66 8.17
N VAL A 144 5.42 -19.74 7.75
CA VAL A 144 6.08 -18.73 6.90
C VAL A 144 5.93 -18.98 5.39
N SER A 145 5.30 -20.08 4.99
CA SER A 145 5.13 -20.46 3.58
C SER A 145 4.18 -19.51 2.84
N THR A 146 4.52 -19.10 1.62
CA THR A 146 3.68 -18.26 0.75
C THR A 146 3.18 -19.05 -0.46
N SER A 147 2.17 -18.54 -1.15
CA SER A 147 1.70 -19.12 -2.42
C SER A 147 1.08 -18.05 -3.30
N GLY A 148 1.12 -18.24 -4.62
CA GLY A 148 0.59 -17.29 -5.60
C GLY A 148 -0.44 -17.91 -6.52
N MET A 149 -1.30 -17.07 -7.07
CA MET A 149 -2.24 -17.39 -8.13
C MET A 149 -2.25 -16.27 -9.16
N SER A 150 -2.38 -16.65 -10.43
CA SER A 150 -2.48 -15.72 -11.55
C SER A 150 -3.48 -16.29 -12.58
N PRO A 151 -4.09 -15.48 -13.45
CA PRO A 151 -4.90 -15.97 -14.55
C PRO A 151 -4.09 -16.89 -15.47
N ALA A 152 -4.73 -17.91 -16.05
CA ALA A 152 -4.06 -18.85 -16.96
C ALA A 152 -3.57 -18.19 -18.26
N LYS A 153 -4.18 -17.05 -18.64
CA LYS A 153 -3.82 -16.27 -19.83
C LYS A 153 -3.86 -14.79 -19.49
N HIS A 154 -2.85 -14.07 -19.97
CA HIS A 154 -2.82 -12.62 -19.95
C HIS A 154 -3.46 -12.05 -21.23
N THR A 155 -4.25 -10.99 -21.09
CA THR A 155 -4.80 -10.25 -22.23
C THR A 155 -3.84 -9.10 -22.58
N PRO A 156 -3.32 -9.01 -23.81
CA PRO A 156 -2.43 -7.92 -24.22
C PRO A 156 -3.03 -6.53 -23.94
N GLY A 157 -2.21 -5.60 -23.44
CA GLY A 157 -2.65 -4.25 -23.09
C GLY A 157 -3.41 -4.13 -21.76
N THR A 158 -3.60 -5.23 -21.03
CA THR A 158 -4.15 -5.23 -19.66
C THR A 158 -3.05 -5.36 -18.61
N PRO A 159 -3.25 -4.88 -17.37
CA PRO A 159 -2.30 -5.19 -16.30
C PRO A 159 -2.19 -6.71 -16.12
N TYR A 160 -1.02 -7.17 -15.74
CA TYR A 160 -0.87 -8.50 -15.18
C TYR A 160 -1.51 -8.51 -13.80
N ILE A 161 -2.23 -9.60 -13.52
CA ILE A 161 -2.95 -9.78 -12.27
C ILE A 161 -2.27 -10.93 -11.54
N ASP A 162 -1.85 -10.66 -10.31
CA ASP A 162 -1.34 -11.68 -9.41
C ASP A 162 -2.02 -11.54 -8.06
N ALA A 163 -2.22 -12.65 -7.36
CA ALA A 163 -2.62 -12.62 -5.97
C ALA A 163 -1.76 -13.58 -5.18
N SER A 164 -1.16 -13.07 -4.12
CA SER A 164 -0.21 -13.80 -3.30
C SER A 164 -0.71 -13.91 -1.86
N LEU A 165 -0.76 -15.15 -1.34
CA LEU A 165 -0.94 -15.44 0.08
C LEU A 165 0.42 -15.29 0.77
N LEU A 166 0.54 -14.27 1.61
CA LEU A 166 1.77 -13.86 2.26
C LEU A 166 1.72 -14.11 3.76
N TYR A 167 2.89 -14.35 4.36
CA TYR A 167 3.04 -14.52 5.80
C TYR A 167 2.90 -13.20 6.55
N SER A 168 2.20 -13.24 7.68
CA SER A 168 2.03 -12.16 8.64
C SER A 168 2.63 -12.58 9.99
N PHE A 169 3.30 -11.65 10.68
CA PHE A 169 3.85 -11.88 12.02
C PHE A 169 2.79 -12.02 13.13
N ASP A 170 1.50 -12.04 12.79
CA ASP A 170 0.40 -12.27 13.72
C ASP A 170 0.13 -13.79 13.78
N GLU A 171 0.44 -14.43 14.91
CA GLU A 171 0.31 -15.88 15.06
C GLU A 171 -1.14 -16.38 14.96
N GLU A 172 -2.12 -15.55 15.37
CA GLU A 172 -3.55 -15.89 15.23
C GLU A 172 -4.04 -15.68 13.80
N LYS A 173 -3.41 -14.75 13.08
CA LYS A 173 -3.75 -14.37 11.70
C LYS A 173 -2.51 -14.38 10.82
N PRO A 174 -1.91 -15.56 10.57
CA PRO A 174 -0.57 -15.68 10.00
C PRO A 174 -0.53 -15.41 8.50
N THR A 175 -1.67 -15.11 7.88
CA THR A 175 -1.76 -14.99 6.42
C THR A 175 -2.54 -13.74 6.02
N PHE A 176 -2.14 -13.09 4.93
CA PHE A 176 -2.94 -12.08 4.24
C PHE A 176 -2.80 -12.27 2.72
N ILE A 177 -3.67 -11.62 1.95
CA ILE A 177 -3.63 -11.65 0.49
C ILE A 177 -3.18 -10.28 -0.01
N ASP A 178 -2.17 -10.26 -0.87
CA ASP A 178 -1.82 -9.12 -1.72
C ASP A 178 -2.34 -9.39 -3.13
N LEU A 179 -3.36 -8.67 -3.58
CA LEU A 179 -3.84 -8.69 -4.96
C LEU A 179 -3.19 -7.53 -5.71
N SER A 180 -2.36 -7.86 -6.69
CA SER A 180 -1.55 -6.91 -7.44
C SER A 180 -1.98 -6.84 -8.91
N PHE A 181 -2.07 -5.62 -9.42
CA PHE A 181 -2.22 -5.29 -10.83
C PHE A 181 -0.96 -4.55 -11.26
N TYR A 182 -0.20 -5.06 -12.23
CA TYR A 182 1.05 -4.40 -12.66
C TYR A 182 1.19 -4.30 -14.18
N TRP A 183 1.74 -3.18 -14.64
CA TRP A 183 2.09 -2.96 -16.04
C TRP A 183 3.60 -3.15 -16.21
N PRO A 184 4.07 -4.21 -16.90
CA PRO A 184 5.49 -4.37 -17.11
C PRO A 184 6.01 -3.21 -17.95
N LYS A 185 7.22 -2.73 -17.62
CA LYS A 185 7.91 -1.76 -18.47
C LYS A 185 8.09 -2.40 -19.84
N THR A 186 7.56 -1.77 -20.87
CA THR A 186 7.93 -2.12 -22.24
C THR A 186 9.41 -1.84 -22.38
N GLU A 187 10.22 -2.88 -22.52
CA GLU A 187 11.62 -2.74 -22.94
C GLU A 187 11.62 -1.94 -24.25
N LYS A 188 12.26 -0.77 -24.23
CA LYS A 188 12.43 0.09 -25.41
C LYS A 188 13.57 -0.42 -26.28
#